data_AF-A0A4S9UPY4-F1
#
_entry.id   AF-A0A4S9UPY4-F1
#
_cell.length_a   1.000
_cell.length_b   1.000
_cell.length_c   1.000
_cell.angle_alpha   90.00
_cell.angle_beta   90.00
_cell.angle_gamma   90.00
#
_symmetry.space_group_name_H-M   'P 1'
#
loop_
_entity.id
_entity.type
_entity.pdbx_description
1 polymer ?
#
loop_
_entity_poly.entity_id
_entity_poly.type
_entity_poly.pdbx_seq_one_letter_code
_entity_poly.pdbx_strand_id
1 'polypeptide(L)'
;MYGDFVTKNASAVSQIEGALRSLTYILPVHSSVQLLSIYHDSLLARAVQRLPALQRPHPSPHTRYTRFWSQKSPAYKRLAMLLQVVQYTELLCEMAAKRRGERARWRAVVILESIKAMCRLLLMRLTNSRPLLNPPLPEREADPSTLEEKDSSGLESPPSEKSEDTQWTMPRTGLSLPTLPSSSDISGYLLSKVLTADDIKPPKALLHRVNGMGELAEVLYILRPVIYAAAMHYWATKNKKSWQPWILGVTIEYGARQLAKKDLQERRAGGLRALTALEKEELKRRGWSLGWWLMRGAFYETFTKAWIHSVTNKLRNKPLLDMAGGIIEDYEFLWDQYYFPTATL
;
A
#
# COMPACT_ATOMS: atom_id res chain seq x y z
N MET A 1 11.67 23.10 -16.76
CA MET A 1 12.78 22.27 -17.30
C MET A 1 12.74 20.84 -16.75
N TYR A 2 13.13 20.53 -15.51
CA TYR A 2 13.06 19.13 -15.01
C TYR A 2 11.63 18.58 -14.94
N GLY A 3 10.67 19.39 -14.49
CA GLY A 3 9.27 18.98 -14.40
C GLY A 3 8.67 18.60 -15.76
N ASP A 4 8.92 19.42 -16.78
CA ASP A 4 8.37 19.20 -18.13
C ASP A 4 8.99 17.97 -18.81
N PHE A 5 10.25 17.64 -18.48
CA PHE A 5 10.92 16.43 -18.94
C PHE A 5 10.30 15.16 -18.35
N VAL A 6 10.01 15.18 -17.03
CA VAL A 6 9.42 14.03 -16.33
C VAL A 6 7.98 13.79 -16.76
N THR A 7 7.21 14.83 -17.06
CA THR A 7 5.83 14.66 -17.54
C THR A 7 5.77 14.12 -18.97
N LYS A 8 6.74 14.49 -19.83
CA LYS A 8 6.82 14.02 -21.23
C LYS A 8 7.35 12.59 -21.37
N ASN A 9 8.20 12.15 -20.45
CA ASN A 9 8.80 10.82 -20.42
C ASN A 9 8.36 10.04 -19.17
N ALA A 10 7.09 10.18 -18.78
CA ALA A 10 6.56 9.62 -17.54
C ALA A 10 6.69 8.08 -17.49
N SER A 11 6.59 7.37 -18.62
CA SER A 11 6.72 5.92 -18.73
C SER A 11 8.17 5.49 -18.57
N ALA A 12 9.10 6.16 -19.26
CA ALA A 12 10.53 5.88 -19.15
C ALA A 12 11.03 6.14 -17.72
N VAL A 13 10.60 7.24 -17.10
CA VAL A 13 10.92 7.54 -15.69
C VAL A 13 10.34 6.48 -14.76
N SER A 14 9.10 6.02 -15.00
CA SER A 14 8.48 4.94 -14.21
C SER A 14 9.20 3.59 -14.37
N GLN A 15 9.70 3.28 -15.57
CA GLN A 15 10.47 2.06 -15.83
C GLN A 15 11.84 2.12 -15.16
N ILE A 16 12.54 3.26 -15.25
CA ILE A 16 13.82 3.49 -14.55
C ILE A 16 13.61 3.39 -13.04
N GLU A 17 12.54 4.00 -12.52
CA GLU A 17 12.18 3.89 -11.11
C GLU A 17 11.89 2.44 -10.70
N GLY A 18 11.15 1.69 -11.54
CA GLY A 18 10.88 0.28 -11.33
C GLY A 18 12.15 -0.58 -11.33
N ALA A 19 13.06 -0.34 -12.28
CA ALA A 19 14.35 -1.01 -12.36
C ALA A 19 15.22 -0.70 -11.14
N LEU A 20 15.30 0.57 -10.72
CA LEU A 20 16.04 0.99 -9.53
C LEU A 20 15.42 0.44 -8.23
N ARG A 21 14.09 0.29 -8.17
CA ARG A 21 13.41 -0.39 -7.06
C ARG A 21 13.74 -1.88 -7.02
N SER A 22 13.85 -2.55 -8.18
CA SER A 22 14.27 -3.95 -8.24
C SER A 22 15.76 -4.16 -7.92
N LEU A 23 16.57 -3.11 -8.03
CA LEU A 23 17.96 -3.04 -7.56
C LEU A 23 18.03 -2.81 -6.03
N THR A 24 17.17 -3.52 -5.30
CA THR A 24 17.03 -3.49 -3.83
C THR A 24 18.34 -3.76 -3.08
N TYR A 25 19.33 -4.37 -3.74
CA TYR A 25 20.63 -4.68 -3.15
C TYR A 25 21.38 -3.42 -2.67
N ILE A 26 21.12 -2.26 -3.28
CA ILE A 26 21.60 -0.97 -2.77
C ILE A 26 20.48 -0.31 -1.95
N LEU A 27 20.28 -0.81 -0.75
CA LEU A 27 19.27 -0.33 0.21
C LEU A 27 19.20 1.20 0.40
N PRO A 28 20.30 1.98 0.44
CA PRO A 28 20.20 3.44 0.48
C PRO A 28 19.67 4.05 -0.83
N VAL A 29 19.98 3.43 -1.98
CA VAL A 29 19.41 3.84 -3.27
C VAL A 29 17.91 3.59 -3.25
N HIS A 30 17.45 2.44 -2.75
CA HIS A 30 16.04 2.13 -2.63
C HIS A 30 15.26 3.19 -1.82
N SER A 31 15.73 3.60 -0.64
CA SER A 31 15.08 4.69 0.13
C SER A 31 15.10 6.03 -0.62
N SER A 32 16.19 6.36 -1.30
CA SER A 32 16.29 7.60 -2.07
C SER A 32 15.33 7.64 -3.27
N VAL A 33 15.17 6.52 -3.97
CA VAL A 33 14.24 6.35 -5.10
C VAL A 33 12.79 6.45 -4.64
N GLN A 34 12.46 5.85 -3.48
CA GLN A 34 11.12 5.99 -2.89
C GLN A 34 10.80 7.43 -2.45
N LEU A 35 11.78 8.19 -1.96
CA LEU A 35 11.57 9.60 -1.67
C LEU A 35 11.40 10.43 -2.95
N LEU A 36 12.16 10.10 -3.99
CA LEU A 36 12.04 10.73 -5.30
C LEU A 36 10.66 10.44 -5.93
N SER A 37 10.11 9.23 -5.72
CA SER A 37 8.79 8.86 -6.22
C SER A 37 7.69 9.76 -5.67
N ILE A 38 7.74 10.14 -4.39
CA ILE A 38 6.78 11.09 -3.79
C ILE A 38 6.81 12.43 -4.54
N TYR A 39 8.01 12.88 -4.92
CA TYR A 39 8.18 14.12 -5.66
C TYR A 39 7.60 14.00 -7.09
N HIS A 40 7.91 12.90 -7.79
CA HIS A 40 7.35 12.62 -9.12
C HIS A 40 5.83 12.50 -9.10
N ASP A 41 5.25 11.84 -8.10
CA ASP A 41 3.80 11.72 -7.92
C ASP A 41 3.17 13.10 -7.74
N SER A 42 3.82 14.00 -6.98
CA SER A 42 3.35 15.37 -6.81
C SER A 42 3.38 16.18 -8.11
N LEU A 43 4.32 15.88 -9.00
CA LEU A 43 4.47 16.53 -10.31
C LEU A 43 3.43 16.01 -11.30
N LEU A 44 3.26 14.69 -11.39
CA LEU A 44 2.24 14.05 -12.22
C LEU A 44 0.83 14.43 -11.79
N ALA A 45 0.56 14.51 -10.49
CA ALA A 45 -0.73 14.98 -9.97
C ALA A 45 -1.05 16.42 -10.38
N ARG A 46 -0.04 17.28 -10.59
CA ARG A 46 -0.22 18.63 -11.13
C ARG A 46 -0.43 18.61 -12.64
N ALA A 47 0.25 17.75 -13.37
CA ALA A 47 0.09 17.58 -14.81
C ALA A 47 -1.34 17.10 -15.16
N VAL A 48 -1.84 16.07 -14.46
CA VAL A 48 -3.20 15.54 -14.64
C VAL A 48 -4.29 16.60 -14.39
N GLN A 49 -4.04 17.54 -13.46
CA GLN A 49 -5.00 18.63 -13.20
C GLN A 49 -5.10 19.65 -14.33
N ARG A 50 -4.06 19.77 -15.18
CA ARG A 50 -4.06 20.65 -16.35
C ARG A 50 -4.83 20.07 -17.53
N LEU A 51 -5.16 18.77 -17.50
CA LEU A 51 -5.95 18.13 -18.56
C LEU A 51 -7.42 18.60 -18.54
N PRO A 52 -8.07 18.70 -19.72
CA PRO A 52 -9.51 18.94 -19.87
C PRO A 52 -10.35 17.94 -19.07
N ALA A 53 -11.51 18.37 -18.54
CA ALA A 53 -12.34 17.55 -17.65
C ALA A 53 -12.77 16.21 -18.24
N LEU A 54 -12.99 16.14 -19.57
CA LEU A 54 -13.36 14.93 -20.31
C LEU A 54 -12.23 13.90 -20.45
N GLN A 55 -10.98 14.31 -20.23
CA GLN A 55 -9.79 13.47 -20.44
C GLN A 55 -9.12 13.04 -19.13
N ARG A 56 -9.71 13.41 -17.99
CA ARG A 56 -9.20 13.03 -16.68
C ARG A 56 -9.61 11.59 -16.38
N PRO A 57 -8.67 10.72 -15.98
CA PRO A 57 -9.02 9.36 -15.56
C PRO A 57 -9.99 9.43 -14.37
N HIS A 58 -10.94 8.49 -14.32
CA HIS A 58 -11.89 8.38 -13.23
C HIS A 58 -11.13 8.12 -11.92
N PRO A 59 -11.20 9.02 -10.92
CA PRO A 59 -10.45 8.85 -9.68
C PRO A 59 -11.06 7.71 -8.86
N SER A 60 -10.24 6.80 -8.34
CA SER A 60 -10.75 5.75 -7.46
C SER A 60 -11.43 6.32 -6.20
N PRO A 61 -12.27 5.52 -5.53
CA PRO A 61 -12.83 5.87 -4.22
C PRO A 61 -11.76 6.25 -3.19
N HIS A 62 -10.60 5.56 -3.21
CA HIS A 62 -9.46 5.81 -2.34
C HIS A 62 -8.82 7.19 -2.61
N THR A 63 -8.48 7.47 -3.87
CA THR A 63 -7.88 8.72 -4.32
C THR A 63 -8.79 9.92 -4.03
N ARG A 64 -10.10 9.76 -4.25
CA ARG A 64 -11.08 10.82 -3.95
C ARG A 64 -11.16 11.13 -2.45
N TYR A 65 -11.14 10.10 -1.61
CA TYR A 65 -11.17 10.27 -0.15
C TYR A 65 -9.91 10.98 0.36
N THR A 66 -8.73 10.50 -0.03
CA THR A 66 -7.44 11.05 0.42
C THR A 66 -7.20 12.46 -0.13
N ARG A 67 -7.61 12.72 -1.38
CA ARG A 67 -7.58 14.06 -1.98
C ARG A 67 -8.49 15.04 -1.24
N PHE A 68 -9.69 14.63 -0.87
CA PHE A 68 -10.60 15.46 -0.08
C PHE A 68 -9.97 15.92 1.25
N TRP A 69 -9.35 15.01 1.99
CA TRP A 69 -8.74 15.35 3.29
C TRP A 69 -7.43 16.13 3.19
N SER A 70 -6.61 15.82 2.19
CA SER A 70 -5.37 16.56 1.91
C SER A 70 -5.62 17.99 1.43
N GLN A 71 -6.71 18.25 0.71
CA GLN A 71 -7.12 19.60 0.34
C GLN A 71 -7.78 20.35 1.49
N LYS A 72 -8.58 19.65 2.32
CA LYS A 72 -9.31 20.27 3.43
C LYS A 72 -8.40 20.77 4.55
N SER A 73 -7.29 20.08 4.82
CA SER A 73 -6.41 20.46 5.94
C SER A 73 -4.93 20.30 5.61
N PRO A 74 -4.11 21.37 5.79
CA PRO A 74 -2.67 21.30 5.58
C PRO A 74 -1.98 20.42 6.62
N ALA A 75 -2.55 20.33 7.83
CA ALA A 75 -2.05 19.44 8.89
C ALA A 75 -2.14 17.96 8.48
N TYR A 76 -3.27 17.51 7.92
CA TYR A 76 -3.41 16.15 7.40
C TYR A 76 -2.35 15.86 6.32
N LYS A 77 -2.17 16.80 5.37
CA LYS A 77 -1.18 16.66 4.30
C LYS A 77 0.25 16.53 4.85
N ARG A 78 0.63 17.37 5.82
CA ARG A 78 1.97 17.31 6.45
C ARG A 78 2.17 16.01 7.22
N LEU A 79 1.16 15.56 7.99
CA LEU A 79 1.23 14.32 8.75
C LEU A 79 1.28 13.08 7.85
N ALA A 80 0.48 13.04 6.79
CA ALA A 80 0.49 11.95 5.81
C ALA A 80 1.84 11.87 5.06
N MET A 81 2.40 13.02 4.69
CA MET A 81 3.73 13.10 4.10
C MET A 81 4.82 12.63 5.08
N LEU A 82 4.76 13.06 6.34
CA LEU A 82 5.70 12.61 7.36
C LEU A 82 5.62 11.10 7.57
N LEU A 83 4.40 10.53 7.64
CA LEU A 83 4.21 9.09 7.76
C LEU A 83 4.88 8.34 6.58
N GLN A 84 4.70 8.84 5.36
CA GLN A 84 5.28 8.23 4.16
C GLN A 84 6.81 8.29 4.17
N VAL A 85 7.37 9.45 4.52
CA VAL A 85 8.82 9.63 4.63
C VAL A 85 9.41 8.70 5.69
N VAL A 86 8.75 8.56 6.84
CA VAL A 86 9.18 7.62 7.89
C VAL A 86 9.12 6.18 7.37
N GLN A 87 8.06 5.78 6.67
CA GLN A 87 7.93 4.44 6.11
C GLN A 87 9.03 4.10 5.09
N TYR A 88 9.47 5.06 4.26
CA TYR A 88 10.55 4.83 3.29
C TYR A 88 11.95 4.89 3.89
N THR A 89 12.11 5.52 5.05
CA THR A 89 13.41 5.68 5.73
C THR A 89 13.64 4.69 6.87
N GLU A 90 12.61 3.94 7.29
CA GLU A 90 12.66 3.07 8.47
C GLU A 90 13.77 2.00 8.40
N LEU A 91 13.94 1.35 7.24
CA LEU A 91 14.94 0.30 7.05
C LEU A 91 16.36 0.87 7.10
N LEU A 92 16.57 2.04 6.49
CA LEU A 92 17.85 2.75 6.52
C LEU A 92 18.20 3.18 7.95
N CYS A 93 17.23 3.69 8.70
CA CYS A 93 17.40 4.02 10.10
C CYS A 93 17.70 2.78 10.96
N GLU A 94 17.04 1.64 10.70
CA GLU A 94 17.32 0.38 11.40
C GLU A 94 18.76 -0.09 11.13
N MET A 95 19.22 -0.04 9.88
CA MET A 95 20.59 -0.39 9.49
C MET A 95 21.63 0.51 10.14
N ALA A 96 21.38 1.82 10.16
CA ALA A 96 22.25 2.79 10.82
C ALA A 96 22.31 2.53 12.35
N ALA A 97 21.18 2.19 12.97
CA ALA A 97 21.11 1.88 14.39
C ALA A 97 21.78 0.54 14.73
N LYS A 98 21.68 -0.46 13.84
CA LYS A 98 22.32 -1.78 13.99
C LYS A 98 23.84 -1.68 14.08
N ARG A 99 24.45 -0.75 13.35
CA ARG A 99 25.91 -0.47 13.46
C ARG A 99 26.32 -0.02 14.87
N ARG A 100 25.41 0.56 15.65
CA ARG A 100 25.63 1.00 17.04
C ARG A 100 25.29 -0.08 18.08
N GLY A 101 24.88 -1.27 17.64
CA GLY A 101 24.56 -2.43 18.48
C GLY A 101 23.07 -2.77 18.59
N GLU A 102 22.79 -3.98 19.09
CA GLU A 102 21.43 -4.55 19.10
C GLU A 102 20.44 -3.76 19.99
N ARG A 103 20.92 -3.20 21.12
CA ARG A 103 20.09 -2.34 21.99
C ARG A 103 19.68 -1.05 21.28
N ALA A 104 20.60 -0.45 20.52
CA ALA A 104 20.34 0.76 19.75
C ALA A 104 19.36 0.50 18.60
N ARG A 105 19.49 -0.66 17.92
CA ARG A 105 18.56 -1.14 16.90
C ARG A 105 17.12 -1.19 17.43
N TRP A 106 16.87 -1.95 18.51
CA TRP A 106 15.51 -2.07 19.06
C TRP A 106 14.95 -0.75 19.59
N ARG A 107 15.80 0.11 20.18
CA ARG A 107 15.38 1.47 20.57
C ARG A 107 14.94 2.30 19.36
N ALA A 108 15.69 2.25 18.26
CA ALA A 108 15.32 2.94 17.02
C ALA A 108 14.01 2.41 16.43
N VAL A 109 13.82 1.08 16.42
CA VAL A 109 12.57 0.46 15.96
C VAL A 109 11.38 0.95 16.78
N VAL A 110 11.49 0.95 18.11
CA VAL A 110 10.41 1.44 19.01
C VAL A 110 10.12 2.92 18.76
N ILE A 111 11.15 3.76 18.61
CA ILE A 111 10.98 5.19 18.32
C ILE A 111 10.27 5.39 16.97
N LEU A 112 10.70 4.71 15.92
CA LEU A 112 10.11 4.82 14.58
C LEU A 112 8.65 4.35 14.58
N GLU A 113 8.35 3.21 15.20
CA GLU A 113 6.97 2.74 15.34
C GLU A 113 6.13 3.71 16.18
N SER A 114 6.68 4.29 17.24
CA SER A 114 5.97 5.28 18.06
C SER A 114 5.65 6.55 17.27
N ILE A 115 6.57 7.04 16.43
CA ILE A 115 6.35 8.19 15.55
C ILE A 115 5.25 7.85 14.54
N LYS A 116 5.31 6.68 13.90
CA LYS A 116 4.26 6.23 12.96
C LYS A 116 2.90 6.12 13.64
N ALA A 117 2.83 5.53 14.82
CA ALA A 117 1.59 5.40 15.59
C ALA A 117 1.05 6.77 16.01
N MET A 118 1.89 7.68 16.49
CA MET A 118 1.50 9.05 16.83
C MET A 118 0.93 9.79 15.62
N CYS A 119 1.59 9.70 14.46
CA CYS A 119 1.09 10.30 13.22
C CYS A 119 -0.27 9.71 12.81
N ARG A 120 -0.41 8.38 12.87
CA ARG A 120 -1.69 7.70 12.58
C ARG A 120 -2.79 8.12 13.56
N LEU A 121 -2.52 8.19 14.86
CA LEU A 121 -3.48 8.65 15.85
C LEU A 121 -3.89 10.11 15.63
N LEU A 122 -2.94 11.00 15.30
CA LEU A 122 -3.26 12.39 14.96
C LEU A 122 -4.10 12.49 13.68
N LEU A 123 -3.80 11.70 12.65
CA LEU A 123 -4.61 11.61 11.43
C LEU A 123 -6.03 11.13 11.75
N MET A 124 -6.18 10.13 12.62
CA MET A 124 -7.48 9.62 13.05
C MET A 124 -8.30 10.68 13.81
N ARG A 125 -7.65 11.47 14.67
CA ARG A 125 -8.30 12.59 15.38
C ARG A 125 -8.78 13.67 14.41
N LEU A 126 -7.96 14.01 13.39
CA LEU A 126 -8.33 15.01 12.37
C LEU A 126 -9.47 14.54 11.44
N THR A 127 -9.60 13.23 11.21
CA THR A 127 -10.67 12.66 10.37
C THR A 127 -11.96 12.37 11.14
N ASN A 128 -12.03 12.69 12.44
CA ASN A 128 -13.14 12.40 13.36
C ASN A 128 -13.39 10.90 13.54
N SER A 129 -12.36 10.19 14.00
CA SER A 129 -12.42 8.76 14.37
C SER A 129 -12.92 7.90 13.21
N ARG A 130 -12.30 8.06 12.04
CA ARG A 130 -12.51 7.19 10.89
C ARG A 130 -11.34 6.22 10.76
N PRO A 131 -11.58 4.99 10.30
CA PRO A 131 -10.49 4.07 10.00
C PRO A 131 -9.52 4.74 9.01
N LEU A 132 -8.23 4.58 9.27
CA LEU A 132 -7.19 5.11 8.38
C LEU A 132 -7.09 4.23 7.15
N LEU A 133 -7.04 4.85 5.98
CA LEU A 133 -6.66 4.17 4.76
C LEU A 133 -5.15 4.06 4.71
N ASN A 134 -4.69 2.89 4.31
CA ASN A 134 -3.31 2.69 3.93
C ASN A 134 -3.27 2.66 2.39
N PRO A 135 -2.38 3.41 1.74
CA PRO A 135 -1.59 4.54 2.23
C PRO A 135 -2.46 5.79 2.52
N PRO A 136 -2.03 6.72 3.40
CA PRO A 136 -2.81 7.92 3.73
C PRO A 136 -2.79 9.00 2.63
N LEU A 137 -1.98 8.81 1.59
CA LEU A 137 -1.82 9.71 0.45
C LEU A 137 -2.52 9.12 -0.79
N PRO A 138 -2.94 9.98 -1.74
CA PRO A 138 -3.47 9.53 -3.02
C PRO A 138 -2.47 8.61 -3.73
N GLU A 139 -2.93 7.43 -4.16
CA GLU A 139 -2.11 6.48 -4.92
C GLU A 139 -1.95 6.95 -6.38
N ARG A 140 -0.82 6.58 -6.99
CA ARG A 140 -0.55 6.83 -8.40
C ARG A 140 -1.32 5.82 -9.25
N GLU A 141 -2.55 6.16 -9.60
CA GLU A 141 -3.43 5.33 -10.45
C GLU A 141 -3.40 5.71 -11.94
N ALA A 142 -2.67 6.78 -12.29
CA ALA A 142 -2.51 7.17 -13.68
C ALA A 142 -1.43 6.30 -14.34
N ASP A 143 -1.86 5.45 -15.27
CA ASP A 143 -0.96 4.71 -16.15
C ASP A 143 -0.15 5.72 -16.99
N PRO A 144 1.19 5.79 -16.85
CA PRO A 144 2.00 6.82 -17.49
C PRO A 144 1.91 6.82 -19.01
N SER A 145 1.59 5.67 -19.62
CA SER A 145 1.30 5.49 -21.05
C SER A 145 0.19 6.44 -21.53
N THR A 146 -0.88 6.58 -20.74
CA THR A 146 -2.03 7.45 -21.06
C THR A 146 -1.70 8.95 -21.04
N LEU A 147 -0.54 9.35 -20.52
CA LEU A 147 -0.05 10.72 -20.52
C LEU A 147 0.87 11.00 -21.72
N GLU A 148 1.65 10.02 -22.16
CA GLU A 148 2.61 10.16 -23.28
C GLU A 148 1.95 10.08 -24.67
N GLU A 149 0.93 9.24 -24.82
CA GLU A 149 0.16 9.13 -26.07
C GLU A 149 -0.57 10.43 -26.44
N LYS A 150 -0.77 11.33 -25.47
CA LYS A 150 -1.62 12.53 -25.62
C LYS A 150 -0.85 13.80 -25.96
N ASP A 151 0.42 13.91 -25.58
CA ASP A 151 1.29 15.03 -25.99
C ASP A 151 1.82 14.85 -27.42
N SER A 152 1.81 13.61 -27.94
CA SER A 152 2.21 13.27 -29.32
C SER A 152 1.07 13.38 -30.34
N SER A 153 -0.18 13.40 -29.89
CA SER A 153 -1.40 13.54 -30.72
C SER A 153 -1.99 14.95 -30.63
N GLY A 154 -1.26 15.90 -31.21
CA GLY A 154 -1.85 17.18 -31.59
C GLY A 154 -2.87 16.93 -32.72
N LEU A 155 -4.15 17.12 -32.40
CA LEU A 155 -5.32 17.10 -33.30
C LEU A 155 -5.86 15.70 -33.68
N GLU A 156 -7.18 15.54 -33.42
CA GLU A 156 -8.11 14.49 -33.89
C GLU A 156 -8.29 13.17 -33.09
N SER A 157 -9.53 13.01 -32.60
CA SER A 157 -10.28 11.78 -32.25
C SER A 157 -9.96 11.00 -30.95
N PRO A 158 -10.96 10.32 -30.33
CA PRO A 158 -10.80 9.61 -29.06
C PRO A 158 -9.96 8.34 -29.20
N PRO A 159 -9.30 7.86 -28.12
CA PRO A 159 -8.28 6.84 -28.19
C PRO A 159 -8.90 5.46 -28.46
N SER A 160 -8.54 4.86 -29.59
CA SER A 160 -8.56 3.41 -29.78
C SER A 160 -7.35 2.83 -29.06
N GLU A 161 -7.59 2.05 -28.00
CA GLU A 161 -6.56 1.17 -27.42
C GLU A 161 -6.11 0.20 -28.51
N LYS A 162 -4.82 0.23 -28.82
CA LYS A 162 -4.19 -0.65 -29.81
C LYS A 162 -4.18 -2.09 -29.30
N SER A 163 -5.15 -2.87 -29.74
CA SER A 163 -5.01 -4.31 -29.96
C SER A 163 -5.13 -4.53 -31.46
N GLU A 164 -4.03 -4.95 -32.10
CA GLU A 164 -3.86 -4.98 -33.57
C GLU A 164 -4.76 -5.99 -34.31
N ASP A 165 -5.56 -6.78 -33.60
CA ASP A 165 -6.42 -7.79 -34.24
C ASP A 165 -7.91 -7.42 -34.13
N THR A 166 -8.49 -7.02 -35.27
CA THR A 166 -9.94 -6.96 -35.57
C THR A 166 -10.74 -5.74 -35.11
N GLN A 167 -10.33 -4.53 -35.50
CA GLN A 167 -11.23 -3.37 -35.48
C GLN A 167 -12.18 -3.40 -36.69
N TRP A 168 -13.38 -3.98 -36.52
CA TRP A 168 -14.40 -4.02 -37.58
C TRP A 168 -15.08 -2.65 -37.76
N THR A 169 -15.05 -2.11 -38.98
CA THR A 169 -15.70 -0.85 -39.34
C THR A 169 -17.08 -1.11 -39.93
N MET A 170 -18.09 -0.38 -39.46
CA MET A 170 -19.46 -0.50 -39.96
C MET A 170 -19.56 0.10 -41.37
N PRO A 171 -19.97 -0.68 -42.40
CA PRO A 171 -19.91 -0.25 -43.80
C PRO A 171 -20.86 0.90 -44.17
N ARG A 172 -21.89 1.17 -43.35
CA ARG A 172 -22.88 2.23 -43.61
C ARG A 172 -22.63 3.54 -42.86
N THR A 173 -21.98 3.46 -41.70
CA THR A 173 -21.75 4.63 -40.82
C THR A 173 -20.29 5.04 -40.75
N GLY A 174 -19.36 4.20 -41.24
CA GLY A 174 -17.92 4.44 -41.16
C GLY A 174 -17.35 4.37 -39.74
N LEU A 175 -18.17 4.05 -38.74
CA LEU A 175 -17.77 3.96 -37.34
C LEU A 175 -17.14 2.61 -37.04
N SER A 176 -16.02 2.59 -36.34
CA SER A 176 -15.40 1.37 -35.82
C SER A 176 -16.13 0.89 -34.56
N LEU A 177 -16.33 -0.43 -34.46
CA LEU A 177 -16.85 -1.03 -33.23
C LEU A 177 -15.79 -0.94 -32.12
N PRO A 178 -16.17 -0.58 -30.88
CA PRO A 178 -15.29 -0.71 -29.73
C PRO A 178 -14.95 -2.18 -29.52
N THR A 179 -13.68 -2.47 -29.20
CA THR A 179 -13.24 -3.82 -28.86
C THR A 179 -13.90 -4.24 -27.54
N LEU A 180 -14.45 -5.46 -27.53
CA LEU A 180 -15.00 -6.06 -26.31
C LEU A 180 -13.86 -6.64 -25.46
N PRO A 181 -13.92 -6.52 -24.12
CA PRO A 181 -12.93 -7.13 -23.25
C PRO A 181 -12.98 -8.66 -23.35
N SER A 182 -11.86 -9.31 -23.04
CA SER A 182 -11.79 -10.76 -22.88
C SER A 182 -12.80 -11.25 -21.83
N SER A 183 -13.27 -12.50 -21.97
CA SER A 183 -14.35 -13.03 -21.12
C SER A 183 -14.04 -13.05 -19.62
N SER A 184 -12.76 -13.06 -19.24
CA SER A 184 -12.30 -12.97 -17.86
C SER A 184 -12.41 -11.57 -17.26
N ASP A 185 -12.29 -10.51 -18.06
CA ASP A 185 -12.20 -9.12 -17.60
C ASP A 185 -13.48 -8.29 -17.80
N ILE A 186 -14.56 -8.93 -18.28
CA ILE A 186 -15.88 -8.29 -18.47
C ILE A 186 -16.32 -7.55 -17.21
N SER A 187 -16.16 -8.17 -16.04
CA SER A 187 -16.59 -7.59 -14.77
C SER A 187 -15.83 -6.30 -14.44
N GLY A 188 -14.53 -6.27 -14.69
CA GLY A 188 -13.69 -5.08 -14.48
C GLY A 188 -14.03 -3.96 -15.45
N TYR A 189 -14.26 -4.30 -16.72
CA TYR A 189 -14.69 -3.35 -17.73
C TYR A 189 -16.07 -2.74 -17.42
N LEU A 190 -17.04 -3.55 -16.99
CA LEU A 190 -18.36 -3.05 -16.61
C LEU A 190 -18.28 -2.17 -15.36
N LEU A 191 -17.48 -2.54 -14.36
CA LEU A 191 -17.28 -1.71 -13.17
C LEU A 191 -16.56 -0.39 -13.46
N SER A 192 -15.68 -0.35 -14.47
CA SER A 192 -15.00 0.90 -14.86
C SER A 192 -15.90 1.85 -15.65
N LYS A 193 -16.92 1.32 -16.34
CA LYS A 193 -17.89 2.10 -17.14
C LYS A 193 -19.17 2.45 -16.39
N VAL A 194 -19.52 1.71 -15.33
CA VAL A 194 -20.74 1.93 -14.55
C VAL A 194 -20.45 2.79 -13.33
N LEU A 195 -21.22 3.87 -13.15
CA LEU A 195 -21.24 4.64 -11.91
C LEU A 195 -21.76 3.77 -10.78
N THR A 196 -20.90 3.37 -9.86
CA THR A 196 -21.32 2.61 -8.69
C THR A 196 -21.96 3.55 -7.66
N ALA A 197 -22.79 3.00 -6.77
CA ALA A 197 -23.42 3.77 -5.70
C ALA A 197 -22.40 4.46 -4.79
N ASP A 198 -21.17 3.96 -4.72
CA ASP A 198 -20.07 4.60 -3.98
C ASP A 198 -19.48 5.80 -4.75
N ASP A 199 -19.56 5.85 -6.08
CA ASP A 199 -19.07 6.97 -6.89
C ASP A 199 -19.93 8.24 -6.76
N ILE A 200 -21.20 8.09 -6.37
CA ILE A 200 -22.11 9.23 -6.18
C ILE A 200 -22.04 9.77 -4.73
N LYS A 201 -21.58 8.94 -3.78
CA LYS A 201 -21.51 9.33 -2.36
C LYS A 201 -20.46 10.44 -2.14
N PRO A 202 -20.75 11.41 -1.25
CA PRO A 202 -19.76 12.41 -0.89
C PRO A 202 -18.52 11.73 -0.27
N PRO A 203 -17.31 12.29 -0.42
CA PRO A 203 -16.08 11.65 0.09
C PRO A 203 -16.14 11.35 1.60
N LYS A 204 -16.84 12.19 2.37
CA LYS A 204 -17.08 11.97 3.81
C LYS A 204 -18.02 10.79 4.12
N ALA A 205 -18.70 10.20 3.17
CA ALA A 205 -19.55 9.03 3.39
C ALA A 205 -18.89 7.72 2.89
N LEU A 206 -17.71 7.79 2.28
CA LEU A 206 -16.98 6.61 1.79
C LEU A 206 -16.42 5.75 2.92
N LEU A 207 -16.06 6.41 4.03
CA LEU A 207 -15.71 5.75 5.27
C LEU A 207 -16.66 6.20 6.35
N HIS A 208 -17.15 5.24 7.11
CA HIS A 208 -18.01 5.51 8.24
C HIS A 208 -17.17 5.85 9.47
N ARG A 209 -17.77 6.66 10.34
CA ARG A 209 -17.13 7.00 11.62
C ARG A 209 -17.28 5.81 12.56
N VAL A 210 -16.20 5.51 13.27
CA VAL A 210 -16.22 4.56 14.38
C VAL A 210 -16.33 5.36 15.69
N ASN A 211 -17.21 4.90 16.58
CA ASN A 211 -17.36 5.45 17.92
C ASN A 211 -17.13 4.33 18.95
N GLY A 212 -16.91 4.67 20.23
CA GLY A 212 -16.92 3.71 21.34
C GLY A 212 -15.97 2.50 21.11
N MET A 213 -16.54 1.29 21.06
CA MET A 213 -15.76 0.05 20.89
C MET A 213 -15.03 -0.04 19.56
N GLY A 214 -15.63 0.46 18.47
CA GLY A 214 -14.96 0.56 17.17
C GLY A 214 -13.78 1.54 17.17
N GLU A 215 -13.87 2.65 17.91
CA GLU A 215 -12.76 3.59 18.05
C GLU A 215 -11.60 2.95 18.83
N LEU A 216 -11.90 2.22 19.92
CA LEU A 216 -10.89 1.45 20.65
C LEU A 216 -10.23 0.39 19.77
N ALA A 217 -11.00 -0.28 18.91
CA ALA A 217 -10.47 -1.25 17.95
C ALA A 217 -9.47 -0.61 16.98
N GLU A 218 -9.76 0.57 16.44
CA GLU A 218 -8.85 1.31 15.57
C GLU A 218 -7.59 1.77 16.32
N VAL A 219 -7.73 2.27 17.56
CA VAL A 219 -6.58 2.66 18.39
C VAL A 219 -5.67 1.47 18.67
N LEU A 220 -6.24 0.32 19.04
CA LEU A 220 -5.48 -0.92 19.25
C LEU A 220 -4.77 -1.37 17.97
N TYR A 221 -5.45 -1.29 16.82
CA TYR A 221 -4.85 -1.62 15.53
C TYR A 221 -3.72 -0.68 15.13
N ILE A 222 -3.78 0.60 15.51
CA ILE A 222 -2.69 1.56 15.28
C ILE A 222 -1.51 1.33 16.25
N LEU A 223 -1.80 0.98 17.51
CA LEU A 223 -0.79 0.75 18.55
C LEU A 223 -0.11 -0.61 18.44
N ARG A 224 -0.69 -1.58 17.72
CA ARG A 224 -0.15 -2.95 17.58
C ARG A 224 1.35 -3.01 17.27
N PRO A 225 1.94 -2.21 16.35
CA PRO A 225 3.34 -2.38 15.99
C PRO A 225 4.25 -1.81 17.08
N VAL A 226 3.78 -0.79 17.82
CA VAL A 226 4.49 -0.20 18.96
C VAL A 226 4.53 -1.18 20.12
N ILE A 227 3.38 -1.80 20.44
CA ILE A 227 3.30 -2.78 21.52
C ILE A 227 4.19 -3.98 21.18
N TYR A 228 4.15 -4.46 19.94
CA TYR A 228 5.00 -5.56 19.49
C TYR A 228 6.49 -5.19 19.50
N ALA A 229 6.88 -4.00 19.01
CA ALA A 229 8.27 -3.55 19.06
C ALA A 229 8.77 -3.36 20.50
N ALA A 230 7.95 -2.80 21.39
CA ALA A 230 8.28 -2.63 22.80
C ALA A 230 8.40 -3.99 23.51
N ALA A 231 7.52 -4.93 23.18
CA ALA A 231 7.63 -6.30 23.62
C ALA A 231 8.96 -6.90 23.15
N MET A 232 9.24 -6.88 21.86
CA MET A 232 10.49 -7.39 21.32
C MET A 232 11.72 -6.75 21.98
N HIS A 233 11.70 -5.45 22.26
CA HIS A 233 12.78 -4.79 23.00
C HIS A 233 12.96 -5.34 24.43
N TYR A 234 11.86 -5.49 25.17
CA TYR A 234 11.89 -6.01 26.54
C TYR A 234 12.36 -7.47 26.57
N TRP A 235 11.79 -8.33 25.74
CA TRP A 235 12.12 -9.76 25.71
C TRP A 235 13.47 -10.05 25.06
N ALA A 236 13.95 -9.25 24.12
CA ALA A 236 15.29 -9.38 23.55
C ALA A 236 16.40 -9.27 24.63
N THR A 237 16.16 -8.53 25.71
CA THR A 237 17.12 -8.41 26.81
C THR A 237 17.05 -9.56 27.83
N LYS A 238 15.91 -10.25 27.92
CA LYS A 238 15.69 -11.31 28.91
C LYS A 238 15.79 -12.72 28.32
N ASN A 239 15.03 -13.01 27.25
CA ASN A 239 14.90 -14.33 26.65
C ASN A 239 14.64 -14.22 25.13
N LYS A 240 15.66 -14.50 24.32
CA LYS A 240 15.57 -14.39 22.84
C LYS A 240 14.59 -15.39 22.20
N LYS A 241 14.38 -16.56 22.82
CA LYS A 241 13.52 -17.64 22.27
C LYS A 241 12.07 -17.61 22.76
N SER A 242 11.65 -16.57 23.48
CA SER A 242 10.29 -16.54 24.02
C SER A 242 9.25 -16.31 22.93
N TRP A 243 8.17 -17.08 22.95
CA TRP A 243 7.02 -16.89 22.04
C TRP A 243 6.05 -15.78 22.50
N GLN A 244 6.26 -15.26 23.71
CA GLN A 244 5.38 -14.27 24.35
C GLN A 244 5.15 -13.01 23.51
N PRO A 245 6.18 -12.37 22.90
CA PRO A 245 5.97 -11.19 22.05
C PRO A 245 5.11 -11.49 20.83
N TRP A 246 5.28 -12.67 20.23
CA TRP A 246 4.52 -13.09 19.05
C TRP A 246 3.05 -13.33 19.39
N ILE A 247 2.77 -14.08 20.47
CA ILE A 247 1.40 -14.30 20.96
C ILE A 247 0.73 -12.98 21.32
N LEU A 248 1.45 -12.06 21.98
CA LEU A 248 0.94 -10.74 22.32
C LEU A 248 0.53 -9.95 21.06
N GLY A 249 1.37 -9.95 20.02
CA GLY A 249 1.08 -9.28 18.76
C GLY A 249 -0.16 -9.84 18.05
N VAL A 250 -0.22 -11.17 17.90
CA VAL A 250 -1.35 -11.86 17.26
C VAL A 250 -2.66 -11.67 18.05
N THR A 251 -2.60 -11.73 19.39
CA THR A 251 -3.79 -11.53 20.23
C THR A 251 -4.32 -10.11 20.15
N ILE A 252 -3.46 -9.09 20.09
CA ILE A 252 -3.87 -7.70 19.88
C ILE A 252 -4.53 -7.53 18.52
N GLU A 253 -3.95 -8.09 17.45
CA GLU A 253 -4.51 -7.97 16.10
C GLU A 253 -5.86 -8.69 15.98
N TYR A 254 -5.96 -9.91 16.51
CA TYR A 254 -7.20 -10.66 16.56
C TYR A 254 -8.25 -9.95 17.42
N GLY A 255 -7.85 -9.42 18.58
CA GLY A 255 -8.72 -8.65 19.48
C GLY A 255 -9.27 -7.39 18.84
N ALA A 256 -8.42 -6.58 18.20
CA ALA A 256 -8.84 -5.40 17.45
C ALA A 256 -9.82 -5.75 16.33
N ARG A 257 -9.56 -6.83 15.58
CA ARG A 257 -10.47 -7.30 14.52
C ARG A 257 -11.82 -7.76 15.06
N GLN A 258 -11.82 -8.49 16.18
CA GLN A 258 -13.06 -9.00 16.78
C GLN A 258 -13.91 -7.86 17.36
N LEU A 259 -13.28 -6.85 17.97
CA LEU A 259 -13.97 -5.64 18.43
C LEU A 259 -14.56 -4.85 17.26
N ALA A 260 -13.80 -4.64 16.18
CA ALA A 260 -14.30 -3.97 14.98
C ALA A 260 -15.48 -4.72 14.33
N LYS A 261 -15.44 -6.06 14.31
CA LYS A 261 -16.52 -6.89 13.77
C LYS A 261 -17.80 -6.80 14.61
N LYS A 262 -17.68 -6.86 15.95
CA LYS A 262 -18.82 -6.73 16.86
C LYS A 262 -19.47 -5.36 16.74
N ASP A 263 -18.67 -4.30 16.75
CA ASP A 263 -19.13 -2.92 16.59
C ASP A 263 -19.89 -2.71 15.27
N LEU A 264 -19.39 -3.29 14.17
CA LEU A 264 -20.05 -3.23 12.87
C LEU A 264 -21.39 -3.99 12.84
N GLN A 265 -21.45 -5.15 13.50
CA GLN A 265 -22.67 -5.97 13.58
C GLN A 265 -23.76 -5.29 14.41
N GLU A 266 -23.39 -4.69 15.55
CA GLU A 266 -24.34 -4.00 16.44
C GLU A 266 -24.89 -2.72 15.81
N ARG A 267 -24.07 -1.98 15.04
CA ARG A 267 -24.50 -0.69 14.46
C ARG A 267 -25.30 -0.79 13.18
N ARG A 268 -25.18 -1.88 12.41
CA ARG A 268 -25.82 -1.97 11.08
C ARG A 268 -26.65 -3.22 10.92
N ALA A 269 -27.92 -3.01 10.57
CA ALA A 269 -28.87 -4.04 10.17
C ALA A 269 -28.46 -4.88 8.93
N GLY A 270 -27.30 -4.61 8.32
CA GLY A 270 -26.71 -5.41 7.23
C GLY A 270 -25.29 -5.94 7.52
N GLY A 271 -24.74 -5.70 8.72
CA GLY A 271 -23.39 -6.11 9.12
C GLY A 271 -22.33 -5.89 8.04
N LEU A 272 -21.65 -6.97 7.63
CA LEU A 272 -20.60 -6.96 6.61
C LEU A 272 -21.10 -6.62 5.19
N ARG A 273 -22.38 -6.81 4.88
CA ARG A 273 -22.91 -6.51 3.54
C ARG A 273 -23.09 -5.01 3.30
N ALA A 274 -23.25 -4.24 4.38
CA ALA A 274 -23.44 -2.79 4.34
C ALA A 274 -22.13 -1.97 4.34
N LEU A 275 -20.96 -2.62 4.24
CA LEU A 275 -19.66 -1.96 4.11
C LEU A 275 -19.50 -1.33 2.72
N THR A 276 -18.87 -0.15 2.65
CA THR A 276 -18.45 0.46 1.37
C THR A 276 -17.35 -0.38 0.72
N ALA A 277 -17.13 -0.23 -0.58
CA ALA A 277 -16.05 -0.91 -1.29
C ALA A 277 -14.68 -0.68 -0.61
N LEU A 278 -14.45 0.57 -0.20
CA LEU A 278 -13.22 0.99 0.45
C LEU A 278 -13.01 0.35 1.83
N GLU A 279 -14.07 0.19 2.63
CA GLU A 279 -13.98 -0.51 3.91
C GLU A 279 -13.74 -2.01 3.73
N LYS A 280 -14.30 -2.62 2.67
CA LYS A 280 -14.06 -4.03 2.35
C LYS A 280 -12.61 -4.28 1.95
N GLU A 281 -12.05 -3.40 1.14
CA GLU A 281 -10.63 -3.45 0.74
C GLU A 281 -9.71 -3.33 1.94
N GLU A 282 -9.99 -2.40 2.86
CA GLU A 282 -9.22 -2.25 4.09
C GLU A 282 -9.35 -3.49 4.98
N LEU A 283 -10.55 -4.07 5.16
CA LEU A 283 -10.71 -5.32 5.91
C LEU A 283 -9.99 -6.51 5.26
N LYS A 284 -9.98 -6.59 3.92
CA LYS A 284 -9.22 -7.61 3.18
C LYS A 284 -7.72 -7.41 3.44
N ARG A 285 -7.22 -6.18 3.37
CA ARG A 285 -5.81 -5.84 3.66
C ARG A 285 -5.43 -6.19 5.09
N ARG A 286 -6.28 -5.89 6.07
CA ARG A 286 -6.11 -6.32 7.48
C ARG A 286 -6.13 -7.85 7.63
N GLY A 287 -6.89 -8.54 6.79
CA GLY A 287 -6.87 -9.99 6.71
C GLY A 287 -5.54 -10.56 6.22
N TRP A 288 -4.98 -9.97 5.17
CA TRP A 288 -3.65 -10.31 4.67
C TRP A 288 -2.55 -9.98 5.66
N SER A 289 -2.66 -8.84 6.38
CA SER A 289 -1.68 -8.48 7.42
C SER A 289 -1.61 -9.50 8.54
N LEU A 290 -2.75 -10.12 8.89
CA LEU A 290 -2.78 -11.19 9.89
C LEU A 290 -1.99 -12.41 9.41
N GLY A 291 -2.10 -12.78 8.14
CA GLY A 291 -1.33 -13.87 7.55
C GLY A 291 0.17 -13.63 7.61
N TRP A 292 0.59 -12.37 7.49
CA TRP A 292 2.00 -11.98 7.54
C TRP A 292 2.64 -12.14 8.94
N TRP A 293 1.86 -12.36 9.99
CA TRP A 293 2.41 -12.75 11.31
C TRP A 293 3.09 -14.12 11.32
N LEU A 294 2.78 -14.98 10.35
CA LEU A 294 3.48 -16.26 10.18
C LEU A 294 4.92 -16.06 9.70
N MET A 295 5.23 -14.91 9.09
CA MET A 295 6.58 -14.56 8.66
C MET A 295 7.37 -13.79 9.74
N ARG A 296 6.83 -13.66 10.96
CA ARG A 296 7.41 -12.84 12.03
C ARG A 296 7.73 -13.62 13.29
N GLY A 297 8.81 -13.22 13.97
CA GLY A 297 9.13 -13.62 15.34
C GLY A 297 9.34 -15.13 15.51
N ALA A 298 8.92 -15.66 16.67
CA ALA A 298 9.19 -17.04 17.05
C ALA A 298 8.57 -18.10 16.10
N PHE A 299 7.43 -17.79 15.46
CA PHE A 299 6.80 -18.71 14.51
C PHE A 299 7.65 -18.85 13.24
N TYR A 300 8.24 -17.74 12.76
CA TYR A 300 9.14 -17.77 11.62
C TYR A 300 10.37 -18.63 11.91
N GLU A 301 11.04 -18.40 13.04
CA GLU A 301 12.27 -19.14 13.39
C GLU A 301 12.05 -20.65 13.54
N THR A 302 10.85 -21.08 13.96
CA THR A 302 10.57 -22.49 14.29
C THR A 302 9.94 -23.27 13.15
N PHE A 303 8.97 -22.69 12.44
CA PHE A 303 8.23 -23.38 11.39
C PHE A 303 8.53 -22.83 10.01
N THR A 304 8.35 -21.52 9.83
CA THR A 304 8.36 -20.93 8.49
C THR A 304 9.74 -20.99 7.85
N LYS A 305 10.81 -20.76 8.63
CA LYS A 305 12.20 -20.88 8.16
C LYS A 305 12.53 -22.31 7.73
N ALA A 306 12.15 -23.31 8.53
CA ALA A 306 12.35 -24.72 8.18
C ALA A 306 11.55 -25.11 6.91
N TRP A 307 10.34 -24.58 6.76
CA TRP A 307 9.51 -24.79 5.57
C TRP A 307 10.13 -24.12 4.33
N ILE A 308 10.57 -22.86 4.43
CA ILE A 308 11.25 -22.12 3.36
C ILE A 308 12.50 -22.88 2.92
N HIS A 309 13.39 -23.26 3.83
CA HIS A 309 14.58 -24.04 3.48
C HIS A 309 14.22 -25.38 2.81
N SER A 310 13.17 -26.07 3.26
CA SER A 310 12.72 -27.32 2.62
C SER A 310 12.24 -27.09 1.19
N VAL A 311 11.55 -25.97 0.96
CA VAL A 311 11.08 -25.56 -0.37
C VAL A 311 12.27 -25.14 -1.25
N THR A 312 13.14 -24.26 -0.77
CA THR A 312 14.33 -23.78 -1.49
C THR A 312 15.24 -24.95 -1.89
N ASN A 313 15.50 -25.90 -0.99
CA ASN A 313 16.28 -27.10 -1.29
C ASN A 313 15.65 -27.99 -2.36
N LYS A 314 14.31 -28.02 -2.46
CA LYS A 314 13.60 -28.73 -3.53
C LYS A 314 13.64 -27.97 -4.87
N LEU A 315 13.67 -26.65 -4.83
CA LEU A 315 13.70 -25.78 -6.01
C LEU A 315 15.10 -25.72 -6.67
N ARG A 316 16.17 -25.85 -5.88
CA ARG A 316 17.57 -25.80 -6.34
C ARG A 316 17.91 -26.81 -7.45
N ASN A 317 17.17 -27.90 -7.55
CA ASN A 317 17.44 -28.96 -8.53
C ASN A 317 16.83 -28.69 -9.93
N LYS A 318 16.25 -27.51 -10.18
CA LYS A 318 15.66 -27.16 -11.50
C LYS A 318 16.14 -25.77 -11.96
N PRO A 319 16.65 -25.61 -13.20
CA PRO A 319 17.37 -24.41 -13.63
C PRO A 319 16.56 -23.11 -13.57
N LEU A 320 15.25 -23.14 -13.85
CA LEU A 320 14.38 -21.96 -13.74
C LEU A 320 13.92 -21.67 -12.30
N LEU A 321 13.82 -22.71 -11.46
CA LEU A 321 13.42 -22.55 -10.07
C LEU A 321 14.59 -22.21 -9.15
N ASP A 322 15.82 -22.48 -9.59
CA ASP A 322 17.04 -22.12 -8.89
C ASP A 322 17.21 -20.59 -8.76
N MET A 323 16.84 -19.83 -9.80
CA MET A 323 16.78 -18.37 -9.72
C MET A 323 15.80 -17.88 -8.64
N ALA A 324 14.61 -18.50 -8.56
CA ALA A 324 13.63 -18.16 -7.53
C ALA A 324 14.15 -18.55 -6.13
N GLY A 325 14.86 -19.68 -6.02
CA GLY A 325 15.54 -20.10 -4.80
C GLY A 325 16.58 -19.08 -4.32
N GLY A 326 17.46 -18.60 -5.22
CA GLY A 326 18.47 -17.59 -4.90
C GLY A 326 17.86 -16.27 -4.43
N ILE A 327 16.80 -15.79 -5.10
CA ILE A 327 16.08 -14.58 -4.67
C ILE A 327 15.49 -14.77 -3.26
N ILE A 328 14.91 -15.95 -2.97
CA ILE A 328 14.33 -16.25 -1.65
C ILE A 328 15.41 -16.25 -0.57
N GLU A 329 16.60 -16.82 -0.83
CA GLU A 329 17.72 -16.80 0.12
C GLU A 329 18.19 -15.37 0.43
N ASP A 330 18.25 -14.50 -0.59
CA ASP A 330 18.59 -13.08 -0.40
C ASP A 330 17.55 -12.35 0.47
N TYR A 331 16.26 -12.63 0.29
CA TYR A 331 15.20 -12.09 1.14
C TYR A 331 15.20 -12.70 2.54
N GLU A 332 15.59 -13.96 2.69
CA GLU A 332 15.69 -14.64 3.97
C GLU A 332 16.67 -13.92 4.90
N PHE A 333 17.82 -13.48 4.36
CA PHE A 333 18.78 -12.67 5.10
C PHE A 333 18.14 -11.37 5.61
N LEU A 334 17.34 -10.69 4.78
CA LEU A 334 16.65 -9.46 5.18
C LEU A 334 15.60 -9.71 6.27
N TRP A 335 14.84 -10.79 6.18
CA TRP A 335 13.82 -11.15 7.18
C TRP A 335 14.41 -11.59 8.52
N ASP A 336 15.56 -12.27 8.51
CA ASP A 336 16.26 -12.71 9.72
C ASP A 336 16.97 -11.54 10.43
N GLN A 337 17.52 -10.60 9.64
CA GLN A 337 18.40 -9.55 10.15
C GLN A 337 17.71 -8.22 10.47
N TYR A 338 16.52 -7.96 9.92
CA TYR A 338 15.81 -6.68 10.04
C TYR A 338 14.33 -6.85 10.39
N TYR A 339 13.79 -5.91 11.15
CA TYR A 339 12.40 -5.92 11.62
C TYR A 339 11.45 -5.36 10.56
N PHE A 340 11.81 -4.26 9.92
CA PHE A 340 10.89 -3.56 9.02
C PHE A 340 10.49 -4.31 7.74
N PRO A 341 11.33 -5.15 7.09
CA PRO A 341 10.93 -5.87 5.89
C PRO A 341 9.75 -6.81 6.13
N THR A 342 9.65 -7.38 7.32
CA THR A 342 8.48 -8.17 7.70
C THR A 342 7.39 -7.28 8.27
N ALA A 343 7.66 -6.11 8.85
CA ALA A 343 6.67 -5.24 9.50
C ALA A 343 5.77 -4.43 8.56
N THR A 344 6.25 -4.03 7.38
CA THR A 344 5.58 -3.03 6.52
C THR A 344 5.11 -3.51 5.14
N LEU A 345 5.47 -4.74 4.76
CA LEU A 345 4.78 -5.51 3.71
C LEU A 345 3.50 -6.13 4.27
#